data_AF-A0A2N2HV18-F1
#
_entry.id   AF-A0A2N2HV18-F1
#
_cell.length_a   1.000
_cell.length_b   1.000
_cell.length_c   1.000
_cell.angle_alpha   90.00
_cell.angle_beta   90.00
_cell.angle_gamma   90.00
#
_symmetry.space_group_name_H-M   'P 1'
#
loop_
_entity.id
_entity.type
_entity.pdbx_description
1 polymer ?
#
loop_
_entity_poly.entity_id
_entity_poly.type
_entity_poly.pdbx_seq_one_letter_code
_entity_poly.pdbx_strand_id
1 'polypeptide(L)'
;MSNYKVVTLNYRCWILIYIALALFAQVSISYGAGRLLVWPKKEGITQTTSSASLKSYEVRKGQIVLTRDILPKRVSAEEHQTGHPPSKGDSVSLNLFPDVTHEVKVNSVKRYKDGTMIISGKLKDHKNSTVVMTMGNEGFLMTIQDMNRAMLYRVRGNSADGSGSVTEIDMKKMPPVIR
;
A
#
# COMPACT_ATOMS: atom_id res chain seq x y z
N MET A 1 7.29 53.84 28.74
CA MET A 1 7.61 54.13 27.32
C MET A 1 8.61 53.08 26.85
N SER A 2 8.22 52.21 25.92
CA SER A 2 9.03 51.07 25.46
C SER A 2 9.82 51.44 24.21
N ASN A 3 11.14 51.29 24.26
CA ASN A 3 12.05 51.56 23.15
C ASN A 3 12.22 50.29 22.29
N TYR A 4 11.67 50.27 21.08
CA TYR A 4 11.95 49.24 20.09
C TYR A 4 13.17 49.66 19.26
N LYS A 5 14.30 48.98 19.45
CA LYS A 5 15.45 49.12 18.54
C LYS A 5 15.13 48.38 17.24
N VAL A 6 14.91 49.14 16.17
CA VAL A 6 14.77 48.59 14.81
C VAL A 6 16.14 48.14 14.35
N VAL A 7 16.36 46.82 14.31
CA VAL A 7 17.58 46.22 13.75
C VAL A 7 17.47 46.29 12.23
N THR A 8 18.26 47.16 11.60
CA THR A 8 18.37 47.25 10.15
C THR A 8 19.14 46.05 9.60
N LEU A 9 18.41 45.05 9.14
CA LEU A 9 18.96 43.81 8.59
C LEU A 9 19.52 44.06 7.17
N ASN A 10 20.81 43.78 6.99
CA ASN A 10 21.58 44.08 5.77
C ASN A 10 21.07 43.26 4.56
N TYR A 11 21.06 43.83 3.35
CA TYR A 11 20.53 43.21 2.12
C TYR A 11 21.13 41.82 1.81
N ARG A 12 22.39 41.59 2.20
CA ARG A 12 23.07 40.29 2.06
C ARG A 12 22.46 39.18 2.94
N CYS A 13 21.87 39.52 4.09
CA CYS A 13 21.17 38.55 4.93
C CYS A 13 19.86 38.09 4.29
N TRP A 14 19.14 38.99 3.59
CA TRP A 14 17.92 38.62 2.88
C TRP A 14 18.20 37.60 1.78
N ILE A 15 19.27 37.77 1.01
CA ILE A 15 19.66 36.82 -0.05
C ILE A 15 19.94 35.42 0.54
N LEU A 16 20.66 35.34 1.66
CA LEU A 16 20.95 34.07 2.32
C LEU A 16 19.69 33.39 2.87
N ILE A 17 18.75 34.18 3.43
CA ILE A 17 17.46 33.67 3.87
C ILE A 17 16.66 33.13 2.69
N TYR A 18 16.63 33.82 1.56
CA TYR A 18 15.94 33.35 0.35
C TYR A 18 16.55 32.06 -0.21
N ILE A 19 17.88 31.93 -0.23
CA ILE A 19 18.56 30.70 -0.66
C ILE A 19 18.25 29.54 0.30
N ALA A 20 18.30 29.78 1.61
CA ALA A 20 17.95 28.77 2.60
C ALA A 20 16.47 28.35 2.47
N LEU A 21 15.54 29.29 2.26
CA LEU A 21 14.13 29.00 2.06
C LEU A 21 13.88 28.19 0.78
N ALA A 22 14.58 28.52 -0.32
CA ALA A 22 14.49 27.80 -1.58
C ALA A 22 15.04 26.37 -1.48
N LEU A 23 16.15 26.18 -0.75
CA LEU A 23 16.70 24.85 -0.49
C LEU A 23 15.79 24.02 0.43
N PHE A 24 15.19 24.61 1.46
CA PHE A 24 14.21 23.93 2.31
C PHE A 24 12.93 23.54 1.55
N ALA A 25 12.47 24.37 0.61
CA ALA A 25 11.30 24.05 -0.23
C ALA A 25 11.55 22.83 -1.15
N GLN A 26 12.80 22.56 -1.54
CA GLN A 26 13.14 21.42 -2.40
C GLN A 26 13.19 20.09 -1.64
N VAL A 27 13.36 20.08 -0.32
CA VAL A 27 13.44 18.82 0.46
C VAL A 27 12.06 18.18 0.67
N SER A 28 10.97 18.92 0.46
CA SER A 28 9.60 18.45 0.77
C SER A 28 8.90 17.67 -0.35
N ILE A 29 9.51 17.46 -1.52
CA ILE A 29 8.84 16.84 -2.67
C ILE A 29 9.63 15.63 -3.20
N SER A 30 9.83 14.61 -2.37
CA SER A 30 10.19 13.28 -2.89
C SER A 30 9.70 12.12 -2.00
N TYR A 31 8.53 12.26 -1.40
CA TYR A 31 7.69 11.08 -1.14
C TYR A 31 6.90 10.84 -2.42
N GLY A 32 7.48 10.04 -3.32
CA GLY A 32 6.79 9.59 -4.52
C GLY A 32 5.54 8.83 -4.07
N ALA A 33 4.39 9.51 -4.11
CA ALA A 33 3.09 8.94 -3.79
C ALA A 33 2.80 7.85 -4.82
N GLY A 34 3.27 6.63 -4.53
CA GLY A 34 2.95 5.46 -5.32
C GLY A 34 1.43 5.33 -5.41
N ARG A 35 0.94 4.88 -6.56
CA ARG A 35 -0.51 4.74 -6.78
C ARG A 35 -1.12 3.87 -5.69
N LEU A 36 -2.08 4.41 -4.94
CA LEU A 36 -2.79 3.66 -3.91
C LEU A 36 -3.66 2.59 -4.55
N LEU A 37 -3.42 1.33 -4.23
CA LEU A 37 -4.22 0.21 -4.73
C LEU A 37 -5.17 -0.35 -3.68
N VAL A 38 -4.75 -0.38 -2.42
CA VAL A 38 -5.50 -1.00 -1.33
C VAL A 38 -5.57 -0.04 -0.15
N TRP A 39 -6.74 0.08 0.47
CA TRP A 39 -6.95 0.84 1.69
C TRP A 39 -7.86 0.11 2.67
N PRO A 40 -7.77 0.38 3.99
CA PRO A 40 -8.66 -0.23 4.98
C PRO A 40 -10.10 0.30 4.83
N LYS A 41 -11.10 -0.58 4.97
CA LYS A 41 -12.52 -0.24 4.86
C LYS A 41 -13.06 0.55 6.07
N LYS A 42 -12.43 0.40 7.24
CA LYS A 42 -12.76 1.15 8.46
C LYS A 42 -11.52 1.92 8.90
N GLU A 43 -11.70 3.20 9.20
CA GLU A 43 -10.68 4.03 9.85
C GLU A 43 -10.69 3.76 11.36
N GLY A 44 -9.51 3.60 11.96
CA GLY A 44 -9.33 3.33 13.39
C GLY A 44 -8.88 1.90 13.73
N ILE A 45 -8.27 1.76 14.92
CA ILE A 45 -7.64 0.53 15.45
C ILE A 45 -8.66 -0.62 15.60
N THR A 46 -9.95 -0.32 15.53
CA THR A 46 -11.06 -1.25 15.70
C THR A 46 -11.46 -1.93 14.38
N GLN A 47 -10.49 -2.51 13.67
CA GLN A 47 -10.82 -3.64 12.79
C GLN A 47 -11.15 -4.82 13.70
N THR A 48 -12.45 -5.06 13.82
CA THR A 48 -13.11 -6.09 14.62
C THR A 48 -12.23 -7.34 14.73
N THR A 49 -11.79 -7.63 15.96
CA THR A 49 -11.49 -9.00 16.39
C THR A 49 -12.69 -9.82 15.96
N SER A 50 -12.57 -10.50 14.83
CA SER A 50 -13.61 -11.38 14.33
C SER A 50 -13.97 -12.31 15.48
N SER A 51 -15.26 -12.53 15.72
CA SER A 51 -15.75 -13.47 16.73
C SER A 51 -15.28 -14.92 16.50
N ALA A 52 -14.61 -15.18 15.37
CA ALA A 52 -13.85 -16.39 15.13
C ALA A 52 -12.49 -16.34 15.86
N SER A 53 -12.24 -17.32 16.74
CA SER A 53 -10.96 -17.46 17.44
C SER A 53 -9.80 -17.38 16.45
N LEU A 54 -8.91 -16.40 16.64
CA LEU A 54 -7.68 -16.31 15.88
C LEU A 54 -6.82 -17.53 16.21
N LYS A 55 -6.11 -18.03 15.21
CA LYS A 55 -5.06 -19.03 15.46
C LYS A 55 -3.91 -18.38 16.21
N SER A 56 -3.09 -19.16 16.91
CA SER A 56 -1.96 -18.65 17.71
C SER A 56 -0.94 -17.80 16.92
N TYR A 57 -0.88 -17.98 15.60
CA TYR A 57 -0.04 -17.22 14.69
C TYR A 57 -0.76 -16.05 14.00
N GLU A 58 -2.09 -15.96 14.08
CA GLU A 58 -2.85 -14.84 13.52
C GLU A 58 -2.86 -13.68 14.53
N VAL A 59 -2.33 -12.53 14.13
CA VAL A 59 -2.22 -11.34 15.00
C VAL A 59 -3.53 -10.58 15.02
N ARG A 60 -4.07 -10.25 13.83
CA ARG A 60 -5.32 -9.52 13.67
C ARG A 60 -5.93 -9.74 12.28
N LYS A 61 -7.22 -9.42 12.16
CA LYS A 61 -7.98 -9.46 10.91
C LYS A 61 -8.56 -8.09 10.60
N GLY A 62 -8.58 -7.77 9.32
CA GLY A 62 -9.02 -6.50 8.79
C GLY A 62 -9.92 -6.63 7.59
N GLN A 63 -10.53 -5.52 7.21
CA GLN A 63 -11.32 -5.35 6.01
C GLN A 63 -10.66 -4.28 5.15
N ILE A 64 -10.51 -4.56 3.86
CA ILE A 64 -9.86 -3.68 2.89
C ILE A 64 -10.78 -3.45 1.69
N VAL A 65 -10.42 -2.46 0.90
CA VAL A 65 -10.98 -2.19 -0.42
C VAL A 65 -9.82 -2.10 -1.41
N LEU A 66 -9.95 -2.81 -2.53
CA LEU A 66 -9.06 -2.77 -3.67
C LEU A 66 -9.62 -1.80 -4.72
N THR A 67 -8.75 -1.01 -5.35
CA THR A 67 -9.16 -0.13 -6.43
C THR A 67 -9.78 -0.92 -7.58
N ARG A 68 -10.89 -0.42 -8.13
CA ARG A 68 -11.63 -1.11 -9.20
C ARG A 68 -10.88 -1.08 -10.54
N ASP A 69 -10.00 -0.12 -10.72
CA ASP A 69 -9.20 0.08 -11.93
C ASP A 69 -8.33 -1.12 -12.34
N ILE A 70 -8.01 -1.98 -11.38
CA ILE A 70 -7.15 -3.14 -11.59
C ILE A 70 -7.94 -4.44 -11.61
N LEU A 71 -9.24 -4.40 -11.33
CA LEU A 71 -10.08 -5.58 -11.34
C LEU A 71 -10.46 -5.94 -12.79
N PRO A 72 -10.61 -7.23 -13.11
CA PRO A 72 -11.04 -7.64 -14.43
C PRO A 72 -12.39 -7.01 -14.81
N LYS A 73 -12.50 -6.53 -16.06
CA LYS A 73 -13.75 -5.99 -16.61
C LYS A 73 -14.81 -7.10 -16.66
N ARG A 74 -16.01 -6.82 -16.13
CA ARG A 74 -17.17 -7.68 -16.34
C ARG A 74 -17.77 -7.38 -17.72
N VAL A 75 -18.08 -8.45 -18.45
CA VAL A 75 -18.62 -8.42 -19.83
C VAL A 75 -19.99 -7.71 -19.91
N SER A 76 -20.66 -7.45 -18.79
CA SER A 76 -22.03 -6.91 -18.72
C SER A 76 -22.18 -5.49 -18.18
N ALA A 77 -21.08 -4.77 -17.91
CA ALA A 77 -21.16 -3.39 -17.43
C ALA A 77 -20.51 -2.44 -18.45
N GLU A 78 -21.32 -1.64 -19.13
CA GLU A 78 -20.92 -0.48 -19.95
C GLU A 78 -20.38 0.67 -19.08
N GLU A 79 -19.55 0.36 -18.09
CA GLU A 79 -18.93 1.35 -17.22
C GLU A 79 -17.48 1.52 -17.69
N HIS A 80 -17.18 2.72 -18.17
CA HIS A 80 -15.84 3.14 -18.57
C HIS A 80 -14.87 3.04 -17.39
N GLN A 81 -14.33 1.85 -17.12
CA GLN A 81 -13.12 1.72 -16.31
C GLN A 81 -11.98 2.34 -17.12
N THR A 82 -11.62 3.57 -16.74
CA THR A 82 -10.54 4.38 -17.30
C THR A 82 -9.18 4.07 -16.67
N GLY A 83 -9.15 3.26 -15.62
CA GLY A 83 -7.93 2.84 -14.96
C GLY A 83 -7.15 1.81 -15.75
N HIS A 84 -5.91 2.14 -16.12
CA HIS A 84 -4.94 1.14 -16.58
C HIS A 84 -4.37 0.41 -15.37
N PRO A 85 -4.20 -0.92 -15.35
CA PRO A 85 -3.54 -1.58 -14.23
C PRO A 85 -2.05 -1.20 -14.15
N PRO A 86 -1.41 -1.35 -12.97
CA PRO A 86 0.02 -1.09 -12.82
C PRO A 86 0.84 -1.82 -13.88
N SER A 87 1.93 -1.20 -14.28
CA SER A 87 2.91 -1.74 -15.22
C SER A 87 4.21 -2.07 -14.49
N LYS A 88 5.07 -2.86 -15.14
CA LYS A 88 6.40 -3.16 -14.60
C LYS A 88 7.18 -1.86 -14.41
N GLY A 89 7.77 -1.69 -13.22
CA GLY A 89 8.52 -0.49 -12.83
C GLY A 89 7.70 0.49 -11.97
N ASP A 90 6.37 0.41 -12.03
CA ASP A 90 5.49 1.28 -11.24
C ASP A 90 5.70 1.06 -9.74
N SER A 91 5.50 2.13 -8.97
CA SER A 91 5.45 2.09 -7.51
C SER A 91 4.00 2.23 -7.05
N VAL A 92 3.56 1.32 -6.21
CA VAL A 92 2.18 1.26 -5.71
C VAL A 92 2.15 1.17 -4.20
N SER A 93 1.14 1.76 -3.57
CA SER A 93 0.95 1.73 -2.11
C SER A 93 -0.15 0.75 -1.73
N LEU A 94 0.10 -0.06 -0.70
CA LEU A 94 -0.84 -1.00 -0.11
C LEU A 94 -1.06 -0.66 1.35
N ASN A 95 -2.20 -0.09 1.68
CA ASN A 95 -2.57 0.26 3.05
C ASN A 95 -3.53 -0.82 3.55
N LEU A 96 -3.01 -1.76 4.33
CA LEU A 96 -3.78 -2.94 4.78
C LEU A 96 -4.53 -2.67 6.09
N PHE A 97 -3.89 -1.89 6.96
CA PHE A 97 -4.39 -1.42 8.24
C PHE A 97 -4.11 0.08 8.34
N PRO A 98 -4.79 0.83 9.23
CA PRO A 98 -4.50 2.25 9.44
C PRO A 98 -3.03 2.55 9.77
N ASP A 99 -2.35 1.60 10.41
CA ASP A 99 -0.94 1.68 10.84
C ASP A 99 0.03 0.90 9.93
N VAL A 100 -0.44 0.26 8.85
CA VAL A 100 0.38 -0.58 7.97
C VAL A 100 0.24 -0.15 6.52
N THR A 101 1.28 0.52 6.05
CA THR A 101 1.45 0.93 4.65
C THR A 101 2.68 0.25 4.06
N HIS A 102 2.53 -0.34 2.88
CA HIS A 102 3.60 -0.99 2.14
C HIS A 102 3.76 -0.36 0.76
N GLU A 103 4.94 0.19 0.49
CA GLU A 103 5.31 0.61 -0.86
C GLU A 103 5.87 -0.58 -1.64
N VAL A 104 5.33 -0.83 -2.83
CA VAL A 104 5.68 -1.98 -3.67
C VAL A 104 6.18 -1.49 -5.02
N LYS A 105 7.37 -1.95 -5.42
CA LYS A 105 7.85 -1.82 -6.79
C LYS A 105 7.40 -3.02 -7.61
N VAL A 106 6.64 -2.78 -8.66
CA VAL A 106 6.09 -3.82 -9.53
C VAL A 106 7.20 -4.40 -10.41
N ASN A 107 7.43 -5.71 -10.31
CA ASN A 107 8.45 -6.42 -11.08
C ASN A 107 7.87 -7.08 -12.34
N SER A 108 6.63 -7.57 -12.25
CA SER A 108 5.97 -8.26 -13.36
C SER A 108 4.46 -8.13 -13.27
N VAL A 109 3.84 -8.07 -14.44
CA VAL A 109 2.39 -8.11 -14.61
C VAL A 109 2.12 -9.12 -15.72
N LYS A 110 1.38 -10.17 -15.42
CA LYS A 110 0.97 -11.21 -16.36
C LYS A 110 -0.54 -11.17 -16.51
N ARG A 111 -1.02 -11.21 -17.75
CA ARG A 111 -2.45 -11.34 -18.07
C ARG A 111 -2.65 -12.62 -18.85
N TYR A 112 -3.67 -13.38 -18.46
CA TYR A 112 -4.04 -14.63 -19.08
C TYR A 112 -5.31 -14.45 -19.93
N LYS A 113 -5.56 -15.37 -20.85
CA LYS A 113 -6.69 -15.30 -21.80
C LYS A 113 -8.06 -15.39 -21.13
N ASP A 114 -8.12 -16.01 -19.96
CA ASP A 114 -9.32 -16.16 -19.12
C ASP A 114 -9.69 -14.88 -18.34
N GLY A 115 -8.90 -13.81 -18.49
CA GLY A 115 -9.07 -12.55 -17.75
C GLY A 115 -8.33 -12.52 -16.41
N THR A 116 -7.64 -13.60 -16.02
CA THR A 116 -6.83 -13.62 -14.81
C THR A 116 -5.62 -12.70 -14.97
N MET A 117 -5.34 -11.89 -13.96
CA MET A 117 -4.18 -11.03 -13.88
C MET A 117 -3.35 -11.34 -12.63
N ILE A 118 -2.04 -11.47 -12.81
CA ILE A 118 -1.08 -11.65 -11.73
C ILE A 118 -0.10 -10.48 -11.72
N ILE A 119 -0.05 -9.78 -10.60
CA ILE A 119 0.93 -8.72 -10.31
C ILE A 119 1.91 -9.25 -9.28
N SER A 120 3.20 -9.07 -9.51
CA SER A 120 4.23 -9.40 -8.54
C SER A 120 5.21 -8.26 -8.38
N GLY A 121 5.66 -8.04 -7.15
CA GLY A 121 6.53 -6.94 -6.79
C GLY A 121 7.39 -7.23 -5.57
N LYS A 122 8.24 -6.26 -5.23
CA LYS A 122 9.06 -6.25 -4.01
C LYS A 122 8.71 -5.04 -3.17
N LEU A 123 8.76 -5.19 -1.84
CA LEU A 123 8.63 -4.04 -0.97
C LEU A 123 9.84 -3.11 -1.16
N LYS A 124 9.59 -1.82 -1.27
CA LYS A 124 10.63 -0.79 -1.25
C LYS A 124 11.33 -0.91 0.11
N ASP A 125 12.66 -1.00 0.11
CA ASP A 125 13.53 -1.13 1.30
C ASP A 125 13.68 -2.52 1.94
N HIS A 126 13.03 -3.56 1.41
CA HIS A 126 13.15 -4.92 1.96
C HIS A 126 13.63 -5.92 0.90
N LYS A 127 14.92 -6.30 0.94
CA LYS A 127 15.58 -7.12 -0.08
C LYS A 127 14.88 -8.45 -0.40
N ASN A 128 14.27 -9.08 0.61
CA ASN A 128 13.66 -10.41 0.50
C ASN A 128 12.13 -10.41 0.66
N SER A 129 11.50 -9.24 0.73
CA SER A 129 10.05 -9.16 0.90
C SER A 129 9.35 -9.12 -0.46
N THR A 130 8.30 -9.92 -0.60
CA THR A 130 7.61 -10.13 -1.87
C THR A 130 6.13 -9.83 -1.75
N VAL A 131 5.56 -9.36 -2.86
CA VAL A 131 4.12 -9.18 -3.00
C VAL A 131 3.67 -9.92 -4.24
N VAL A 132 2.63 -10.72 -4.09
CA VAL A 132 1.95 -11.39 -5.20
C VAL A 132 0.46 -11.14 -5.06
N MET A 133 -0.15 -10.61 -6.11
CA MET A 133 -1.58 -10.36 -6.21
C MET A 133 -2.12 -11.07 -7.45
N THR A 134 -3.11 -11.92 -7.27
CA THR A 134 -3.82 -12.64 -8.33
C THR A 134 -5.26 -12.18 -8.32
N MET A 135 -5.76 -11.73 -9.46
CA MET A 135 -7.12 -11.24 -9.65
C MET A 135 -7.77 -12.02 -10.77
N GLY A 136 -8.94 -12.58 -10.51
CA GLY A 136 -9.81 -13.19 -11.51
C GLY A 136 -11.21 -12.60 -11.43
N ASN A 137 -12.13 -13.11 -12.25
CA ASN A 137 -13.50 -12.57 -12.36
C ASN A 137 -14.33 -12.75 -11.07
N GLU A 138 -14.05 -13.82 -10.31
CA GLU A 138 -14.78 -14.16 -9.08
C GLU A 138 -14.21 -13.50 -7.83
N GLY A 139 -12.91 -13.22 -7.83
CA GLY A 139 -12.23 -12.78 -6.63
C GLY A 139 -10.76 -12.50 -6.84
N PHE A 140 -10.13 -12.00 -5.79
CA PHE A 140 -8.71 -11.74 -5.76
C PHE A 140 -8.06 -12.29 -4.49
N LEU A 141 -6.80 -12.64 -4.63
CA LEU A 141 -5.92 -13.08 -3.56
C LEU A 141 -4.67 -12.21 -3.60
N MET A 142 -4.21 -11.77 -2.43
CA MET A 142 -2.93 -11.09 -2.32
C MET A 142 -2.15 -11.63 -1.13
N THR A 143 -0.86 -11.85 -1.35
CA THR A 143 0.08 -12.27 -0.30
C THR A 143 1.22 -11.27 -0.25
N ILE A 144 1.49 -10.75 0.93
CA ILE A 144 2.62 -9.86 1.21
C ILE A 144 3.46 -10.53 2.28
N GLN A 145 4.68 -10.90 1.92
CA GLN A 145 5.63 -11.52 2.83
C GLN A 145 6.68 -10.47 3.19
N ASP A 146 6.67 -10.00 4.43
CA ASP A 146 7.66 -9.08 4.98
C ASP A 146 8.68 -9.83 5.84
N MET A 147 9.84 -10.10 5.25
CA MET A 147 10.91 -10.85 5.91
C MET A 147 11.62 -10.06 7.00
N ASN A 148 11.61 -8.72 6.95
CA ASN A 148 12.28 -7.91 7.97
C ASN A 148 11.48 -7.92 9.29
N ARG A 149 10.15 -7.87 9.18
CA ARG A 149 9.24 -7.92 10.33
C ARG A 149 8.83 -9.34 10.71
N ALA A 150 9.19 -10.34 9.91
CA ALA A 150 8.69 -11.71 9.99
C ALA A 150 7.15 -11.77 9.99
N MET A 151 6.53 -10.96 9.12
CA MET A 151 5.07 -10.85 9.01
C MET A 151 4.61 -11.33 7.63
N LEU A 152 3.46 -12.02 7.62
CA LEU A 152 2.77 -12.43 6.41
C LEU A 152 1.36 -11.85 6.41
N TYR A 153 1.03 -11.10 5.38
CA TYR A 153 -0.33 -10.62 5.18
C TYR A 153 -0.99 -11.43 4.08
N ARG A 154 -2.12 -12.06 4.41
CA ARG A 154 -2.95 -12.79 3.46
C ARG A 154 -4.25 -12.06 3.26
N VAL A 155 -4.54 -11.76 2.00
CA VAL A 155 -5.71 -11.03 1.58
C VAL A 155 -6.55 -11.90 0.66
N ARG A 156 -7.86 -11.88 0.91
CA ARG A 156 -8.86 -12.51 0.05
C ARG A 156 -10.04 -11.58 -0.11
N GLY A 157 -10.50 -11.38 -1.34
CA GLY A 157 -11.63 -10.51 -1.61
C GLY A 157 -12.39 -10.87 -2.87
N ASN A 158 -13.43 -10.08 -3.13
CA ASN A 158 -14.36 -10.22 -4.23
C ASN A 158 -14.05 -9.18 -5.31
N SER A 159 -13.88 -9.63 -6.56
CA SER A 159 -13.59 -8.75 -7.69
C SER A 159 -14.82 -7.97 -8.19
N ALA A 160 -16.03 -8.32 -7.70
CA ALA A 160 -17.27 -7.61 -8.05
C ALA A 160 -17.29 -6.18 -7.50
N ASP A 161 -16.93 -6.03 -6.23
CA ASP A 161 -17.03 -4.77 -5.49
C ASP A 161 -15.67 -4.25 -4.99
N GLY A 162 -14.61 -5.07 -5.11
CA GLY A 162 -13.27 -4.77 -4.63
C GLY A 162 -13.12 -4.97 -3.12
N SER A 163 -14.14 -5.47 -2.41
CA SER A 163 -14.07 -5.69 -0.98
C SER A 163 -13.21 -6.91 -0.65
N GLY A 164 -12.49 -6.86 0.46
CA GLY A 164 -11.68 -7.98 0.90
C GLY A 164 -11.40 -7.97 2.39
N SER A 165 -10.84 -9.08 2.85
CA SER A 165 -10.33 -9.23 4.21
C SER A 165 -8.83 -9.45 4.17
N VAL A 166 -8.13 -8.92 5.17
CA VAL A 166 -6.70 -9.13 5.40
C VAL A 166 -6.51 -9.84 6.72
N THR A 167 -5.57 -10.78 6.78
CA THR A 167 -5.10 -11.38 8.03
C THR A 167 -3.61 -11.12 8.15
N GLU A 168 -3.20 -10.51 9.26
CA GLU A 168 -1.80 -10.35 9.64
C GLU A 168 -1.35 -11.59 10.42
N ILE A 169 -0.27 -12.21 10.00
CA ILE A 169 0.24 -13.47 10.54
C ILE A 169 1.69 -13.29 10.95
N ASP A 170 2.00 -13.65 12.19
CA ASP A 170 3.36 -13.72 12.71
C ASP A 170 4.02 -15.03 12.23
N MET A 171 5.00 -14.89 11.35
CA MET A 171 5.70 -16.04 10.77
C MET A 171 6.57 -16.77 11.80
N LYS A 172 6.97 -16.13 12.91
CA LYS A 172 7.75 -16.79 13.97
C LYS A 172 6.92 -17.77 14.78
N LYS A 173 5.60 -17.56 14.81
CA LYS A 173 4.63 -18.43 15.50
C LYS A 173 4.00 -19.46 14.57
N MET A 174 4.30 -19.41 13.27
CA MET A 174 3.81 -20.41 12.33
C MET A 174 4.43 -21.78 12.64
N PRO A 175 3.63 -22.85 12.65
CA PRO A 175 4.18 -24.18 12.77
C PRO A 175 5.08 -24.48 11.56
N PRO A 176 6.15 -25.27 11.74
CA PRO A 176 6.99 -25.70 10.63
C PRO A 176 6.13 -26.47 9.62
N VAL A 177 6.22 -26.07 8.35
CA VAL A 177 5.60 -26.82 7.26
C VAL A 177 6.50 -28.02 7.00
N ILE A 178 6.13 -29.18 7.55
CA ILE A 178 6.76 -30.45 7.18
C ILE A 178 6.38 -30.70 5.72
N ARG A 179 7.39 -30.82 4.85
CA ARG A 179 7.23 -31.24 3.45
C ARG A 179 7.64 -32.70 3.32
#